data_AF-H2C0J4-F1
#
_entry.id   AF-H2C0J4-F1
#
_cell.length_a   1.000
_cell.length_b   1.000
_cell.length_c   1.000
_cell.angle_alpha   90.00
_cell.angle_beta   90.00
_cell.angle_gamma   90.00
#
_symmetry.space_group_name_H-M   'P 1'
#
loop_
_entity.id
_entity.type
_entity.pdbx_description
1 polymer ?
#
loop_
_entity_poly.entity_id
_entity_poly.type
_entity_poly.pdbx_seq_one_letter_code
_entity_poly.pdbx_strand_id
1 'polypeptide(L)'
;MSYYNYTELKYYFEYYIQVPLRVPAVVNGTNSTLTSGWYGKGTNIEIYTIAYLSSGERLIISSNVYNIYNLSSPQIIRDYYTVQYFVNIRGLYGNYTIYNISLWEPNGTIMYVPGTFLYDGSFFVLNESGGAQMNYTINSPLSLKVNYYPHMDSNITSGNNENVMCPPKYALYVGLAVIISLAVILGVTILVKK
;
A
#
# COMPACT_ATOMS: atom_id res chain seq x y z
N MET A 1 19.66 45.49 56.30
CA MET A 1 19.07 45.64 54.96
C MET A 1 19.45 44.39 54.17
N SER A 2 18.58 43.38 54.16
CA SER A 2 18.85 42.10 53.49
C SER A 2 18.39 42.17 52.04
N TYR A 3 19.33 42.06 51.11
CA TYR A 3 19.06 41.96 49.67
C TYR A 3 18.48 40.57 49.39
N TYR A 4 17.23 40.52 48.92
CA TYR A 4 16.68 39.31 48.33
C TYR A 4 17.32 39.11 46.95
N ASN A 5 18.05 38.01 46.80
CA ASN A 5 18.62 37.57 45.53
C ASN A 5 17.49 36.91 44.73
N TYR A 6 16.86 37.63 43.81
CA TYR A 6 15.86 37.05 42.93
C TYR A 6 16.57 36.16 41.91
N THR A 7 16.36 34.85 41.99
CA THR A 7 16.78 33.90 40.95
C THR A 7 16.01 34.19 39.66
N GLU A 8 16.70 34.26 38.52
CA GLU A 8 16.08 34.46 37.20
C GLU A 8 14.93 33.47 36.95
N LEU A 9 13.79 34.00 36.48
CA LEU A 9 12.66 33.22 36.03
C LEU A 9 13.01 32.49 34.73
N LYS A 10 13.03 31.15 34.76
CA LYS A 10 13.16 30.32 33.57
C LYS A 10 11.78 30.04 32.98
N TYR A 11 11.54 30.54 31.78
CA TYR A 11 10.33 30.24 31.01
C TYR A 11 10.58 29.05 30.08
N TYR A 12 9.61 28.14 30.02
CA TYR A 12 9.55 27.07 29.03
C TYR A 12 8.46 27.41 28.03
N PHE A 13 8.82 27.51 26.75
CA PHE A 13 7.87 27.74 25.67
C PHE A 13 7.36 26.41 25.15
N GLU A 14 6.06 26.32 24.95
CA GLU A 14 5.39 25.19 24.33
C GLU A 14 4.48 25.68 23.20
N TYR A 15 4.32 24.85 22.19
CA TYR A 15 3.40 25.10 21.08
C TYR A 15 2.40 23.98 20.97
N TYR A 16 1.13 24.35 20.75
CA TYR A 16 0.07 23.38 20.58
C TYR A 16 0.15 22.74 19.20
N ILE A 17 0.13 21.41 19.17
CA ILE A 17 -0.01 20.63 17.96
C ILE A 17 -1.42 20.04 17.94
N GLN A 18 -2.10 20.25 16.83
CA GLN A 18 -3.40 19.64 16.56
C GLN A 18 -3.24 18.57 15.49
N VAL A 19 -3.63 17.34 15.82
CA VAL A 19 -3.76 16.20 14.89
C VAL A 19 -5.19 15.64 14.98
N PRO A 20 -5.82 15.24 13.86
CA PRO A 20 -7.18 14.72 13.85
C PRO A 20 -7.31 13.36 14.54
N LEU A 21 -6.25 12.55 14.47
CA LEU A 21 -6.16 11.21 15.05
C LEU A 21 -4.77 11.02 15.66
N ARG A 22 -4.60 9.95 16.45
CA ARG A 22 -3.28 9.56 16.97
C ARG A 22 -2.44 9.00 15.83
N VAL A 23 -1.21 9.48 15.66
CA VAL A 23 -0.37 9.18 14.48
C VAL A 23 0.95 8.53 14.94
N PRO A 24 1.35 7.38 14.39
CA PRO A 24 2.69 6.84 14.61
C PRO A 24 3.77 7.83 14.16
N ALA A 25 4.71 8.17 15.04
CA ALA A 25 5.75 9.15 14.76
C ALA A 25 7.04 8.87 15.55
N VAL A 26 8.09 9.62 15.24
CA VAL A 26 9.30 9.75 16.05
C VAL A 26 9.28 11.15 16.66
N VAL A 27 9.32 11.25 17.98
CA VAL A 27 9.40 12.53 18.70
C VAL A 27 10.74 12.59 19.43
N ASN A 28 11.55 13.59 19.11
CA ASN A 28 12.93 13.75 19.61
C ASN A 28 13.77 12.46 19.46
N GLY A 29 13.69 11.81 18.31
CA GLY A 29 14.44 10.58 18.01
C GLY A 29 13.89 9.30 18.66
N THR A 30 12.79 9.37 19.41
CA THR A 30 12.16 8.20 20.04
C THR A 30 10.83 7.86 19.37
N ASN A 31 10.63 6.58 19.02
CA ASN A 31 9.36 6.09 18.49
C ASN A 31 8.25 6.35 19.51
N SER A 32 7.20 7.03 19.05
CA SER A 32 6.10 7.48 19.90
C SER A 32 4.80 7.56 19.08
N THR A 33 3.73 7.95 19.75
CA THR A 33 2.47 8.31 19.11
C THR A 33 2.26 9.81 19.24
N LEU A 34 2.18 10.51 18.12
CA LEU A 34 1.82 11.92 18.08
C LEU A 34 0.33 12.07 18.38
N THR A 35 0.00 12.96 19.31
CA THR A 35 -1.37 13.26 19.73
C THR A 35 -1.58 14.76 19.82
N SER A 36 -2.83 15.24 19.81
CA SER A 36 -3.06 16.66 20.03
C SER A 36 -2.62 17.06 21.44
N GLY A 37 -1.86 18.14 21.57
CA GLY A 37 -1.30 18.56 22.85
C GLY A 37 -0.22 19.64 22.77
N TRP A 38 0.30 20.04 23.92
CA TRP A 38 1.41 20.99 24.03
C TRP A 38 2.74 20.25 23.93
N TYR A 39 3.62 20.75 23.07
CA TYR A 39 4.96 20.22 22.86
C TYR A 39 5.98 21.33 23.07
N GLY A 40 7.10 21.02 23.73
CA GLY A 40 8.16 21.99 24.00
C GLY A 40 8.71 22.61 22.72
N LYS A 41 9.06 23.89 22.79
CA LYS A 41 9.81 24.57 21.74
C LYS A 41 11.09 23.79 21.43
N GLY A 42 11.37 23.61 20.15
CA GLY A 42 12.52 22.83 19.67
C GLY A 42 12.29 21.34 19.54
N THR A 43 11.09 20.83 19.85
CA THR A 43 10.75 19.42 19.61
C THR A 43 10.90 19.09 18.12
N ASN A 44 11.54 17.94 17.83
CA ASN A 44 11.61 17.35 16.49
C ASN A 44 10.56 16.25 16.36
N ILE A 45 9.78 16.27 15.28
CA ILE A 45 8.70 15.31 15.03
C ILE A 45 8.80 14.81 13.60
N GLU A 46 8.83 13.50 13.43
CA GLU A 46 8.82 12.83 12.13
C GLU A 46 7.63 11.86 12.09
N ILE A 47 6.66 12.12 11.23
CA ILE A 47 5.49 11.26 11.04
C ILE A 47 5.88 10.14 10.07
N TYR A 48 5.58 8.89 10.44
CA TYR A 48 5.80 7.77 9.53
C TYR A 48 4.89 7.88 8.30
N THR A 49 5.41 7.52 7.13
CA THR A 49 4.60 7.36 5.91
C THR A 49 3.90 6.01 5.86
N ILE A 50 4.50 4.99 6.51
CA ILE A 50 3.98 3.62 6.59
C ILE A 50 4.12 3.12 8.02
N ALA A 51 3.04 2.57 8.58
CA ALA A 51 3.07 1.89 9.87
C ALA A 51 2.55 0.45 9.73
N TYR A 52 3.38 -0.54 10.07
CA TYR A 52 2.99 -1.94 10.05
C TYR A 52 2.26 -2.29 11.35
N LEU A 53 1.01 -2.77 11.22
CA LEU A 53 0.20 -3.22 12.35
C LEU A 53 0.41 -4.71 12.62
N SER A 54 0.65 -5.48 11.55
CA SER A 54 1.05 -6.88 11.59
C SER A 54 1.87 -7.24 10.34
N SER A 55 2.26 -8.50 10.18
CA SER A 55 2.93 -8.96 8.95
C SER A 55 2.07 -8.85 7.69
N GLY A 56 0.75 -8.81 7.83
CA GLY A 56 -0.20 -8.75 6.71
C GLY A 56 -1.01 -7.46 6.62
N GLU A 57 -0.84 -6.53 7.54
CA GLU A 57 -1.64 -5.30 7.63
C GLU A 57 -0.74 -4.08 7.90
N ARG A 58 -0.95 -3.01 7.14
CA ARG A 58 -0.24 -1.74 7.32
C ARG A 58 -1.15 -0.54 7.07
N LEU A 59 -0.77 0.61 7.61
CA LEU A 59 -1.34 1.91 7.28
C LEU A 59 -0.41 2.65 6.33
N ILE A 60 -0.96 3.20 5.26
CA ILE A 60 -0.36 4.33 4.55
C ILE A 60 -0.88 5.60 5.19
N ILE A 61 0.04 6.45 5.64
CA ILE A 61 -0.25 7.70 6.33
C ILE A 61 0.01 8.83 5.34
N SER A 62 -1.05 9.55 5.00
CA SER A 62 -1.00 10.74 4.14
C SER A 62 -1.14 11.98 5.00
N SER A 63 -0.07 12.77 5.09
CA SER A 63 -0.01 13.99 5.90
C SER A 63 0.27 15.24 5.06
N ASN A 64 -0.19 16.41 5.52
CA ASN A 64 0.28 17.69 4.99
C ASN A 64 1.71 18.04 5.45
N VAL A 65 2.21 17.45 6.54
CA VAL A 65 3.55 17.70 7.08
C VAL A 65 4.13 16.41 7.67
N TYR A 66 5.19 15.89 7.06
CA TYR A 66 5.85 14.69 7.59
C TYR A 66 6.96 14.98 8.59
N ASN A 67 7.58 16.15 8.51
CA ASN A 67 8.73 16.48 9.35
C ASN A 67 8.57 17.89 9.91
N ILE A 68 8.67 18.02 11.23
CA ILE A 68 8.78 19.29 11.95
C ILE A 68 10.13 19.25 12.65
N TYR A 69 11.07 20.02 12.12
CA TYR A 69 12.36 20.23 12.77
C TYR A 69 12.30 21.52 13.57
N ASN A 70 12.68 21.46 14.85
CA ASN A 70 12.72 22.62 15.75
C ASN A 70 11.37 23.35 15.86
N LEU A 71 10.38 22.72 16.52
CA LEU A 71 9.05 23.29 16.73
C LEU A 71 9.12 24.72 17.29
N SER A 72 8.63 25.69 16.51
CA SER A 72 8.76 27.13 16.79
C SER A 72 7.43 27.89 16.70
N SER A 73 6.35 27.21 16.35
CA SER A 73 5.00 27.76 16.29
C SER A 73 3.95 26.63 16.37
N PRO A 74 2.69 26.94 16.73
CA PRO A 74 1.61 25.95 16.74
C PRO A 74 1.44 25.30 15.36
N GLN A 75 1.13 24.01 15.34
CA GLN A 75 0.99 23.23 14.10
C GLN A 75 -0.40 22.62 13.99
N ILE A 76 -1.00 22.70 12.80
CA ILE A 76 -2.22 21.96 12.45
C ILE A 76 -1.83 20.92 11.41
N ILE A 77 -1.79 19.68 11.85
CA ILE A 77 -1.46 18.51 11.05
C ILE A 77 -2.78 17.87 10.61
N ARG A 78 -2.89 17.55 9.33
CA ARG A 78 -4.07 16.98 8.69
C ARG A 78 -3.68 15.66 8.06
N ASP A 79 -3.98 14.59 8.76
CA ASP A 79 -3.57 13.24 8.39
C ASP A 79 -4.77 12.38 8.03
N TYR A 80 -4.54 11.48 7.08
CA TYR A 80 -5.49 10.47 6.64
C TYR A 80 -4.79 9.11 6.57
N TYR A 81 -5.53 8.06 6.89
CA TYR A 81 -5.04 6.69 6.84
C TYR A 81 -5.71 5.91 5.73
N THR A 82 -4.90 5.14 5.00
CA THR A 82 -5.39 4.07 4.13
C THR A 82 -4.88 2.75 4.70
N VAL A 83 -5.81 1.93 5.18
CA VAL A 83 -5.50 0.54 5.59
C VAL A 83 -5.17 -0.24 4.32
N GLN A 84 -4.07 -0.98 4.36
CA GLN A 84 -3.68 -1.90 3.31
C GLN A 84 -3.44 -3.30 3.87
N TYR A 85 -3.79 -4.30 3.08
CA TYR A 85 -3.56 -5.70 3.37
C TYR A 85 -2.59 -6.32 2.36
N PHE A 86 -1.74 -7.22 2.85
CA PHE A 86 -0.84 -7.96 2.01
C PHE A 86 -1.60 -9.06 1.26
N VAL A 87 -1.44 -9.07 -0.06
CA VAL A 87 -2.08 -10.02 -0.98
C VAL A 87 -0.99 -10.83 -1.67
N ASN A 88 -1.04 -12.15 -1.49
CA ASN A 88 -0.18 -13.11 -2.16
C ASN A 88 -1.03 -14.14 -2.90
N ILE A 89 -1.01 -14.13 -4.24
CA ILE A 89 -1.75 -15.06 -5.08
C ILE A 89 -0.77 -15.81 -5.96
N ARG A 90 -0.82 -17.14 -5.92
CA ARG A 90 -0.01 -18.02 -6.78
C ARG A 90 -0.90 -18.89 -7.65
N GLY A 91 -0.72 -18.81 -8.96
CA GLY A 91 -1.26 -19.74 -9.93
C GLY A 91 -0.25 -20.82 -10.27
N LEU A 92 -0.67 -22.07 -10.10
CA LEU A 92 0.18 -23.24 -10.23
C LEU A 92 -0.20 -24.05 -11.47
N TYR A 93 0.81 -24.59 -12.16
CA TYR A 93 0.66 -25.69 -13.10
C TYR A 93 1.58 -26.83 -12.67
N GLY A 94 0.98 -27.92 -12.20
CA GLY A 94 1.71 -28.95 -11.45
C GLY A 94 2.44 -28.34 -10.26
N ASN A 95 3.76 -28.49 -10.21
CA ASN A 95 4.61 -27.94 -9.14
C ASN A 95 5.18 -26.55 -9.46
N TYR A 96 4.89 -25.99 -10.63
CA TYR A 96 5.46 -24.73 -11.08
C TYR A 96 4.51 -23.57 -10.79
N THR A 97 5.04 -22.43 -10.34
CA THR A 97 4.29 -21.17 -10.25
C THR A 97 4.38 -20.46 -11.59
N ILE A 98 3.24 -20.32 -12.26
CA ILE A 98 3.13 -19.70 -13.59
C ILE A 98 2.42 -18.33 -13.54
N TYR A 99 1.77 -18.03 -12.42
CA TYR A 99 1.21 -16.72 -12.12
C TYR A 99 1.51 -16.36 -10.67
N ASN A 100 1.95 -15.13 -10.41
CA ASN A 100 2.29 -14.69 -9.06
C ASN A 100 2.00 -13.21 -8.88
N ILE A 101 1.21 -12.89 -7.84
CA ILE A 101 0.99 -11.54 -7.35
C ILE A 101 1.41 -11.49 -5.89
N SER A 102 2.19 -10.49 -5.52
CA SER A 102 2.65 -10.28 -4.15
C SER A 102 2.80 -8.79 -3.88
N LEU A 103 1.75 -8.15 -3.37
CA LEU A 103 1.70 -6.70 -3.21
C LEU A 103 0.73 -6.30 -2.08
N TRP A 104 0.75 -5.02 -1.72
CA TRP A 104 -0.15 -4.44 -0.72
C TRP A 104 -1.32 -3.74 -1.41
N GLU A 105 -2.53 -4.10 -1.05
CA GLU A 105 -3.77 -3.54 -1.60
C GLU A 105 -4.55 -2.76 -0.55
N PRO A 106 -5.15 -1.59 -0.88
CA PRO A 106 -6.06 -0.90 0.00
C PRO A 106 -7.28 -1.74 0.40
N ASN A 107 -7.74 -1.56 1.64
CA ASN A 107 -8.97 -2.17 2.12
C ASN A 107 -10.16 -1.80 1.22
N GLY A 108 -10.97 -2.78 0.85
CA GLY A 108 -12.14 -2.64 0.00
C GLY A 108 -11.87 -2.70 -1.50
N THR A 109 -10.61 -2.81 -1.97
CA THR A 109 -10.33 -3.02 -3.39
C THR A 109 -10.72 -4.42 -3.85
N ILE A 110 -10.85 -4.60 -5.17
CA ILE A 110 -11.14 -5.90 -5.79
C ILE A 110 -9.90 -6.34 -6.54
N MET A 111 -9.39 -7.53 -6.18
CA MET A 111 -8.32 -8.20 -6.89
C MET A 111 -8.88 -9.24 -7.85
N TYR A 112 -8.30 -9.27 -9.04
CA TYR A 112 -8.73 -10.18 -10.10
C TYR A 112 -7.70 -11.27 -10.33
N VAL A 113 -8.14 -12.52 -10.26
CA VAL A 113 -7.37 -13.68 -10.71
C VAL A 113 -7.82 -14.00 -12.12
N PRO A 114 -6.93 -13.92 -13.13
CA PRO A 114 -7.32 -14.10 -14.52
C PRO A 114 -7.84 -15.52 -14.73
N GLY A 115 -9.01 -15.62 -15.37
CA GLY A 115 -9.56 -16.92 -15.74
C GLY A 115 -8.72 -17.62 -16.81
N THR A 116 -8.07 -16.84 -17.67
CA THR A 116 -7.13 -17.34 -18.67
C THR A 116 -5.94 -16.39 -18.81
N PHE A 117 -4.75 -16.90 -19.07
CA PHE A 117 -3.59 -16.06 -19.40
C PHE A 117 -2.56 -16.81 -20.24
N LEU A 118 -1.67 -16.06 -20.91
CA LEU A 118 -0.57 -16.63 -21.69
C LEU A 118 0.68 -16.76 -20.80
N TYR A 119 1.25 -17.95 -20.75
CA TYR A 119 2.53 -18.22 -20.09
C TYR A 119 3.41 -19.04 -21.01
N ASP A 120 4.60 -18.52 -21.32
CA ASP A 120 5.59 -19.19 -22.18
C ASP A 120 5.01 -19.70 -23.51
N GLY A 121 4.21 -18.85 -24.17
CA GLY A 121 3.57 -19.16 -25.45
C GLY A 121 2.37 -20.11 -25.39
N SER A 122 2.00 -20.62 -24.22
CA SER A 122 0.84 -21.49 -24.02
C SER A 122 -0.26 -20.77 -23.26
N PHE A 123 -1.52 -20.94 -23.68
CA PHE A 123 -2.66 -20.46 -22.91
C PHE A 123 -2.91 -21.38 -21.72
N PHE A 124 -3.17 -20.78 -20.56
CA PHE A 124 -3.54 -21.47 -19.33
C PHE A 124 -4.92 -21.04 -18.89
N VAL A 125 -5.71 -22.01 -18.42
CA VAL A 125 -7.09 -21.84 -17.99
C VAL A 125 -7.21 -22.19 -16.52
N LEU A 126 -7.87 -21.32 -15.77
CA LEU A 126 -8.10 -21.45 -14.34
C LEU A 126 -9.05 -22.63 -14.08
N ASN A 127 -8.59 -23.59 -13.31
CA ASN A 127 -9.33 -24.82 -13.06
C ASN A 127 -10.57 -24.56 -12.20
N GLU A 128 -10.41 -23.78 -11.13
CA GLU A 128 -11.44 -23.53 -10.11
C GLU A 128 -12.72 -22.87 -10.66
N SER A 129 -12.62 -22.20 -11.80
CA SER A 129 -13.71 -21.44 -12.41
C SER A 129 -14.01 -21.86 -13.86
N GLY A 130 -13.35 -22.91 -14.37
CA GLY A 130 -13.48 -23.31 -15.77
C GLY A 130 -13.07 -22.22 -16.76
N GLY A 131 -12.11 -21.37 -16.40
CA GLY A 131 -11.64 -20.26 -17.23
C GLY A 131 -12.34 -18.92 -17.03
N ALA A 132 -13.32 -18.83 -16.13
CA ALA A 132 -13.88 -17.54 -15.75
C ALA A 132 -12.94 -16.78 -14.80
N GLN A 133 -12.92 -15.45 -14.87
CA GLN A 133 -12.14 -14.62 -13.93
C GLN A 133 -12.73 -14.74 -12.52
N MET A 134 -11.88 -14.88 -11.51
CA MET A 134 -12.29 -14.81 -10.11
C MET A 134 -11.96 -13.43 -9.53
N ASN A 135 -12.84 -12.92 -8.67
CA ASN A 135 -12.67 -11.64 -7.98
C ASN A 135 -12.63 -11.83 -6.46
N TYR A 136 -11.80 -11.04 -5.79
CA TYR A 136 -11.63 -11.09 -4.34
C TYR A 136 -11.66 -9.68 -3.78
N THR A 137 -12.65 -9.38 -2.92
CA THR A 137 -12.68 -8.13 -2.17
C THR A 137 -11.69 -8.21 -1.02
N ILE A 138 -10.76 -7.24 -0.96
CA ILE A 138 -9.67 -7.23 0.01
C ILE A 138 -10.11 -6.53 1.29
N ASN A 139 -10.60 -7.31 2.25
CA ASN A 139 -10.97 -6.80 3.58
C ASN A 139 -10.05 -7.31 4.70
N SER A 140 -9.06 -8.14 4.35
CA SER A 140 -8.08 -8.74 5.25
C SER A 140 -6.89 -9.27 4.43
N PRO A 141 -5.76 -9.67 5.05
CA PRO A 141 -4.65 -10.28 4.34
C PRO A 141 -5.10 -11.52 3.57
N LEU A 142 -4.70 -11.64 2.30
CA LEU A 142 -5.12 -12.73 1.41
C LEU A 142 -3.90 -13.54 0.97
N SER A 143 -3.90 -14.84 1.25
CA SER A 143 -2.96 -15.79 0.64
C SER A 143 -3.74 -16.88 -0.09
N LEU A 144 -3.58 -16.92 -1.41
CA LEU A 144 -4.34 -17.79 -2.29
C LEU A 144 -3.40 -18.61 -3.18
N LYS A 145 -3.76 -19.89 -3.36
CA LYS A 145 -3.17 -20.76 -4.38
C LYS A 145 -4.31 -21.25 -5.28
N VAL A 146 -4.15 -21.07 -6.59
CA VAL A 146 -5.07 -21.57 -7.62
C VAL A 146 -4.32 -22.42 -8.62
N ASN A 147 -5.03 -23.28 -9.35
CA ASN A 147 -4.45 -24.21 -10.29
C ASN A 147 -4.92 -23.87 -11.70
N TYR A 148 -3.99 -23.97 -12.64
CA TYR A 148 -4.23 -23.77 -14.05
C TYR A 148 -3.87 -25.03 -14.81
N TYR A 149 -4.53 -25.23 -15.94
CA TYR A 149 -4.20 -26.27 -16.91
C TYR A 149 -3.97 -25.64 -18.29
N PRO A 150 -3.09 -26.21 -19.13
CA PRO A 150 -2.86 -25.70 -20.47
C PRO A 150 -4.11 -25.90 -21.33
N HIS A 151 -4.52 -24.85 -22.04
CA HIS A 151 -5.49 -24.95 -23.12
C HIS A 151 -4.76 -25.38 -24.39
N MET A 152 -5.04 -26.58 -24.85
CA MET A 152 -4.55 -27.05 -26.15
C MET A 152 -5.50 -26.52 -27.22
N ASP A 153 -5.05 -25.52 -28.00
CA ASP A 153 -5.76 -25.16 -29.23
C ASP A 153 -5.70 -26.36 -30.18
N SER A 154 -6.85 -26.97 -30.45
CA SER A 154 -6.99 -28.13 -31.32
C SER A 154 -6.89 -27.75 -32.80
N ASN A 155 -5.87 -27.00 -33.22
CA ASN A 155 -5.54 -26.70 -34.61
C ASN A 155 -4.05 -26.31 -34.78
N ILE A 156 -3.15 -27.26 -34.58
CA ILE A 156 -1.81 -27.21 -35.18
C ILE A 156 -1.76 -28.30 -36.24
N THR A 157 -2.16 -27.96 -37.47
CA THR A 157 -1.70 -28.71 -38.64
C THR A 157 -0.19 -28.48 -38.76
N SER A 158 0.56 -29.57 -38.67
CA SER A 158 1.98 -29.68 -38.96
C SER A 158 2.34 -28.94 -40.25
N GLY A 159 2.89 -27.73 -40.12
CA GLY A 159 3.54 -26.99 -41.19
C GLY A 159 4.92 -26.58 -40.71
N ASN A 160 5.94 -27.29 -41.21
CA ASN A 160 7.35 -27.03 -40.97
C ASN A 160 7.69 -25.55 -41.09
N ASN A 161 8.46 -25.00 -40.14
CA ASN A 161 9.62 -24.15 -40.41
C ASN A 161 10.40 -23.93 -39.11
N GLU A 162 11.66 -24.32 -39.18
CA GLU A 162 12.68 -24.10 -38.16
C GLU A 162 12.99 -22.59 -38.00
N ASN A 163 13.45 -22.23 -36.80
CA ASN A 163 13.96 -20.92 -36.35
C ASN A 163 12.94 -19.99 -35.68
N VAL A 164 12.66 -20.25 -34.40
CA VAL A 164 12.33 -19.17 -33.46
C VAL A 164 13.22 -19.32 -32.23
N MET A 165 14.37 -18.65 -32.27
CA MET A 165 15.21 -18.43 -31.09
C MET A 165 15.07 -16.97 -30.63
N CYS A 166 14.54 -16.81 -29.42
CA CYS A 166 14.72 -15.73 -28.43
C CYS A 166 14.04 -14.35 -28.64
N PRO A 167 13.80 -13.54 -27.55
CA PRO A 167 14.39 -13.62 -26.20
C PRO A 167 13.40 -13.73 -25.02
N PRO A 168 13.87 -14.02 -23.80
CA PRO A 168 13.02 -13.95 -22.62
C PRO A 168 12.73 -12.48 -22.31
N LYS A 169 11.47 -12.18 -22.02
CA LYS A 169 10.98 -11.23 -21.00
C LYS A 169 9.60 -10.71 -21.43
N TYR A 170 8.75 -10.59 -20.41
CA TYR A 170 7.41 -10.01 -20.43
C TYR A 170 6.32 -10.95 -20.96
N ALA A 171 5.63 -11.62 -20.03
CA ALA A 171 4.29 -12.12 -20.27
C ALA A 171 3.42 -10.92 -20.72
N LEU A 172 2.85 -11.03 -21.91
CA LEU A 172 1.99 -10.00 -22.48
C LEU A 172 0.59 -10.18 -21.88
N TYR A 173 0.17 -9.22 -21.06
CA TYR A 173 -1.13 -9.23 -20.40
C TYR A 173 -2.25 -8.98 -21.42
N VAL A 174 -2.75 -10.03 -22.08
CA VAL A 174 -3.98 -9.97 -22.89
C VAL A 174 -5.18 -10.24 -22.00
N GLY A 175 -5.52 -9.22 -21.25
CA GLY A 175 -6.69 -9.14 -20.39
C GLY A 175 -6.59 -7.74 -19.81
N LEU A 176 -7.60 -6.90 -20.05
CA LEU A 176 -7.66 -5.50 -19.62
C LEU A 176 -7.25 -5.38 -18.14
N ALA A 177 -5.96 -5.23 -17.90
CA ALA A 177 -5.38 -4.91 -16.62
C ALA A 177 -5.56 -3.40 -16.50
N VAL A 178 -6.80 -2.99 -16.23
CA VAL A 178 -7.04 -1.70 -15.61
C VAL A 178 -6.50 -1.82 -14.18
N ILE A 179 -5.18 -1.82 -14.03
CA ILE A 179 -4.53 -1.56 -12.75
C ILE A 179 -4.68 -0.06 -12.55
N ILE A 180 -5.90 0.33 -12.20
CA ILE A 180 -6.12 1.61 -11.55
C ILE A 180 -5.64 1.41 -10.12
N SER A 181 -4.34 1.55 -9.90
CA SER A 181 -3.85 2.03 -8.62
C SER A 181 -4.17 3.53 -8.58
N LEU A 182 -5.44 3.90 -8.36
CA LEU A 182 -5.83 5.29 -8.14
C LEU A 182 -5.35 5.71 -6.75
N ALA A 183 -4.06 6.03 -6.66
CA ALA A 183 -3.50 6.87 -5.59
C ALA A 183 -3.72 8.37 -5.89
N VAL A 184 -4.69 8.72 -6.73
CA VAL A 184 -5.09 10.10 -7.05
C VAL A 184 -6.60 10.24 -6.95
N ILE A 185 -7.15 10.04 -5.74
CA ILE A 185 -8.40 10.72 -5.35
C ILE A 185 -8.08 11.67 -4.20
N LEU A 186 -7.15 12.59 -4.45
CA LEU A 186 -7.17 13.90 -3.80
C LEU A 186 -7.83 14.86 -4.79
N GLY A 187 -9.05 15.35 -4.49
CA GLY A 187 -9.50 16.64 -5.03
C GLY A 187 -10.95 16.81 -5.48
N VAL A 188 -11.73 15.75 -5.77
CA VAL A 188 -13.02 15.95 -6.50
C VAL A 188 -14.29 15.55 -5.74
N THR A 189 -14.21 14.84 -4.60
CA THR A 189 -15.42 14.35 -3.88
C THR A 189 -15.87 15.18 -2.67
N ILE A 190 -15.27 16.36 -2.41
CA ILE A 190 -15.82 17.35 -1.46
C ILE A 190 -16.16 18.66 -2.20
N LEU A 191 -16.88 18.51 -3.31
CA LEU A 191 -17.64 19.61 -3.91
C LEU A 191 -19.06 19.14 -4.25
N VAL A 192 -19.71 18.47 -3.30
CA VAL A 192 -21.16 18.32 -3.29
C VAL A 192 -21.68 18.64 -1.88
N LYS A 193 -22.10 19.90 -1.73
CA LYS A 193 -23.10 20.43 -0.79
C LYS A 193 -22.82 20.33 0.72
N LYS A 194 -22.34 21.44 1.27
CA LYS A 194 -23.18 22.27 2.17
C LYS A 194 -23.23 23.68 1.62
#